data_AF-A0A2G9NG16-F1
#
_entry.id   AF-A0A2G9NG16-F1
#
_cell.length_a   1.000
_cell.length_b   1.000
_cell.length_c   1.000
_cell.angle_alpha   90.00
_cell.angle_beta   90.00
_cell.angle_gamma   90.00
#
_symmetry.space_group_name_H-M   'P 1'
#
loop_
_entity.id
_entity.type
_entity.pdbx_description
1 polymer ?
#
loop_
_entity_poly.entity_id
_entity_poly.type
_entity_poly.pdbx_seq_one_letter_code
_entity_poly.pdbx_strand_id
1 'polypeptide(L)'
;MKFFPKSVDNKENVHILLLSVIRATLLIAMVAGVVNQNWLVVFVASITLSLTFLPFLFEKSFKIDIPIEFELAIVIFIYATLFLGESQGYYTKFWGWDLILHAGSAIERVLLGTEKNKRKAA
;
A
#
# COMPACT_ATOMS: atom_id res chain seq x y z
N MET A 1 -11.25 39.24 1.01
CA MET A 1 -10.69 38.02 0.40
C MET A 1 -9.85 37.31 1.46
N LYS A 2 -10.40 36.28 2.13
CA LYS A 2 -9.68 35.59 3.21
C LYS A 2 -8.67 34.63 2.56
N PHE A 3 -7.40 35.00 2.57
CA PHE A 3 -6.30 34.05 2.36
C PHE A 3 -6.22 33.18 3.61
N PHE A 4 -6.93 32.05 3.59
CA PHE A 4 -6.63 30.96 4.52
C PHE A 4 -5.42 30.22 3.95
N PRO A 5 -4.24 30.26 4.59
CA PRO A 5 -3.20 29.32 4.24
C PRO A 5 -3.78 27.93 4.47
N LYS A 6 -3.73 27.07 3.45
CA LYS A 6 -4.11 25.66 3.57
C LYS A 6 -3.24 25.10 4.69
N SER A 7 -3.82 24.88 5.87
CA SER A 7 -3.09 24.29 6.99
C SER A 7 -2.60 22.95 6.49
N VAL A 8 -1.29 22.81 6.34
CA VAL A 8 -0.66 21.56 5.92
C VAL A 8 -1.11 20.50 6.93
N ASP A 9 -2.01 19.61 6.54
CA ASP A 9 -2.52 18.57 7.44
C ASP A 9 -1.39 17.59 7.70
N ASN A 10 -1.04 17.41 8.97
CA ASN A 10 -0.01 16.48 9.40
C ASN A 10 -0.31 15.05 8.89
N LYS A 11 -1.59 14.68 8.76
CA LYS A 11 -2.00 13.36 8.24
C LYS A 11 -1.59 13.14 6.79
N GLU A 12 -1.74 14.16 5.94
CA GLU A 12 -1.39 14.08 4.52
C GLU A 12 0.14 13.94 4.34
N ASN A 13 0.92 14.71 5.11
CA ASN A 13 2.38 14.59 5.09
C ASN A 13 2.87 13.23 5.59
N VAL A 14 2.29 12.73 6.70
CA VAL A 14 2.63 11.41 7.24
C VAL A 14 2.28 10.32 6.22
N HIS A 15 1.13 10.42 5.57
CA HIS A 15 0.75 9.49 4.51
C HIS A 15 1.77 9.48 3.37
N ILE A 16 2.10 10.65 2.82
CA ILE A 16 3.09 10.79 1.74
C ILE A 16 4.45 10.24 2.18
N LEU A 17 4.85 10.49 3.43
CA LEU A 17 6.10 9.99 3.99
C LEU A 17 6.10 8.45 4.04
N LEU A 18 5.03 7.83 4.54
CA LEU A 18 4.92 6.37 4.65
C LEU A 18 4.98 5.70 3.27
N LEU A 19 4.25 6.22 2.28
CA LEU A 19 4.30 5.71 0.91
C LEU A 19 5.69 5.88 0.31
N SER A 20 6.31 7.05 0.51
CA SER A 20 7.66 7.36 0.03
C SER A 20 8.69 6.41 0.61
N VAL A 21 8.61 6.09 1.91
CA VAL A 21 9.50 5.14 2.57
C VAL A 21 9.35 3.74 1.97
N ILE A 22 8.12 3.24 1.80
CA ILE A 22 7.88 1.93 1.17
C ILE A 22 8.44 1.88 -0.24
N ARG A 23 8.21 2.92 -1.05
CA ARG A 23 8.74 2.97 -2.42
C ARG A 23 10.26 3.05 -2.43
N ALA A 24 10.87 3.78 -1.50
CA ALA A 24 12.31 3.86 -1.35
C ALA A 24 12.93 2.50 -1.00
N THR A 25 12.33 1.70 -0.11
CA THR A 25 12.85 0.36 0.22
C THR A 25 12.81 -0.56 -1.01
N LEU A 26 11.75 -0.47 -1.83
CA LEU A 26 11.65 -1.23 -3.09
C LEU A 26 12.74 -0.82 -4.09
N LEU A 27 13.01 0.48 -4.24
CA LEU A 27 14.08 0.98 -5.11
C LEU A 27 15.46 0.49 -4.64
N ILE A 28 15.73 0.55 -3.33
CA ILE A 28 16.96 0.03 -2.74
C ILE A 28 17.08 -1.49 -3.01
N ALA A 29 15.99 -2.23 -2.85
CA ALA A 29 15.96 -3.67 -3.10
C ALA A 29 16.20 -4.01 -4.58
N MET A 30 15.71 -3.19 -5.51
CA MET A 30 16.00 -3.35 -6.95
C MET A 30 17.49 -3.16 -7.22
N VAL A 31 18.11 -2.11 -6.69
CA VAL A 31 19.56 -1.86 -6.85
C VAL A 31 20.36 -3.02 -6.24
N ALA A 32 20.01 -3.45 -5.02
CA ALA A 32 20.66 -4.58 -4.37
C ALA A 32 20.46 -5.89 -5.16
N GLY A 33 19.27 -6.10 -5.74
CA GLY A 33 18.96 -7.26 -6.58
C GLY A 33 19.83 -7.30 -7.84
N VAL A 34 20.02 -6.16 -8.51
CA VAL A 34 20.91 -6.06 -9.68
C VAL A 34 22.36 -6.36 -9.30
N VAL A 35 22.86 -5.79 -8.21
CA VAL A 35 24.24 -6.03 -7.72
C VAL A 35 24.48 -7.51 -7.39
N ASN A 36 23.50 -8.16 -6.77
CA ASN A 36 23.57 -9.58 -6.41
C ASN A 36 23.13 -10.53 -7.54
N GLN A 37 22.85 -10.02 -8.74
CA GLN A 37 22.31 -10.79 -9.87
C GLN A 37 21.03 -11.58 -9.55
N ASN A 38 20.27 -11.15 -8.55
CA ASN A 38 19.02 -11.76 -8.15
C ASN A 38 17.86 -11.10 -8.92
N TRP A 39 17.64 -11.60 -10.14
CA TRP A 39 16.60 -11.08 -11.03
C TRP A 39 15.19 -11.29 -10.51
N LEU A 40 14.95 -12.31 -9.67
CA LEU A 40 13.66 -12.51 -9.02
C LEU A 40 13.32 -11.36 -8.08
N VAL A 41 14.29 -10.93 -7.25
CA VAL A 41 14.11 -9.76 -6.37
C VAL A 41 13.83 -8.49 -7.19
N VAL A 42 14.58 -8.26 -8.28
CA VAL A 42 14.37 -7.10 -9.16
C VAL A 42 12.97 -7.12 -9.77
N PHE A 43 12.54 -8.28 -10.28
CA PHE A 43 11.22 -8.46 -10.88
C PHE A 43 10.09 -8.22 -9.87
N VAL A 44 10.14 -8.89 -8.71
CA VAL A 44 9.10 -8.77 -7.68
C VAL A 44 9.05 -7.35 -7.13
N ALA A 45 10.20 -6.71 -6.86
CA ALA A 45 10.24 -5.33 -6.39
C ALA A 45 9.69 -4.35 -7.44
N SER A 46 9.96 -4.57 -8.73
CA SER A 46 9.44 -3.72 -9.82
C SER A 46 7.91 -3.81 -9.96
N ILE A 47 7.35 -5.03 -9.90
CA ILE A 47 5.90 -5.23 -9.93
C ILE A 47 5.26 -4.62 -8.68
N THR A 48 5.82 -4.90 -7.49
CA THR A 48 5.32 -4.36 -6.23
C THR A 48 5.29 -2.84 -6.27
N LEU A 49 6.38 -2.22 -6.73
CA LEU A 49 6.50 -0.76 -6.86
C LEU A 49 5.42 -0.20 -7.78
N SER A 50 5.24 -0.82 -8.96
CA SER A 50 4.21 -0.42 -9.93
C SER A 50 2.80 -0.49 -9.33
N LEU A 51 2.51 -1.57 -8.60
CA LEU A 51 1.21 -1.76 -7.94
C LEU A 51 0.95 -0.76 -6.81
N THR A 52 1.99 -0.20 -6.16
CA THR A 52 1.79 0.85 -5.14
C THR A 52 1.21 2.15 -5.68
N PHE A 53 1.20 2.36 -7.00
CA PHE A 53 0.59 3.53 -7.65
C PHE A 53 -0.84 3.26 -8.12
N LEU A 54 -1.29 2.00 -8.05
CA LEU A 54 -2.57 1.58 -8.59
C LEU A 54 -3.78 2.26 -7.92
N PRO A 55 -3.83 2.46 -6.58
CA PRO A 55 -4.95 3.17 -5.94
C PRO A 55 -5.14 4.59 -6.48
N PHE A 56 -4.04 5.34 -6.57
CA PHE A 56 -4.03 6.70 -7.12
C PHE A 56 -4.49 6.74 -8.60
N LEU A 57 -4.05 5.77 -9.40
CA LEU A 57 -4.50 5.66 -10.79
C LEU A 57 -6.00 5.37 -10.87
N PHE A 58 -6.52 4.50 -10.00
CA PHE A 58 -7.96 4.19 -9.95
C PHE A 58 -8.80 5.39 -9.52
N GLU A 59 -8.38 6.13 -8.49
CA GLU A 59 -9.03 7.36 -8.05
C GLU A 59 -9.21 8.34 -9.23
N LYS A 60 -8.12 8.58 -9.96
CA LYS A 60 -8.12 9.48 -11.13
C LYS A 60 -8.96 8.96 -12.30
N SER A 61 -8.87 7.67 -12.62
CA SER A 61 -9.55 7.07 -13.77
C SER A 61 -11.05 6.90 -13.56
N PHE A 62 -11.48 6.56 -12.35
CA PHE A 62 -12.88 6.24 -12.05
C PHE A 62 -13.61 7.37 -11.31
N LYS A 63 -12.93 8.47 -10.98
CA LYS A 63 -13.49 9.62 -10.23
C LYS A 63 -14.15 9.17 -8.91
N ILE A 64 -13.55 8.18 -8.28
CA ILE A 64 -13.95 7.67 -6.97
C ILE A 64 -13.01 8.28 -5.94
N ASP A 65 -13.52 8.85 -4.85
CA ASP A 65 -12.66 9.31 -3.75
C ASP A 65 -12.28 8.11 -2.89
N ILE A 66 -11.00 7.74 -2.91
CA ILE A 66 -10.45 6.68 -2.04
C ILE A 66 -9.91 7.37 -0.78
N PRO A 67 -10.39 7.01 0.42
CA PRO A 67 -9.85 7.60 1.64
C PRO A 67 -8.37 7.21 1.82
N ILE A 68 -7.59 8.15 2.38
CA ILE A 68 -6.14 8.01 2.63
C ILE A 68 -5.81 6.71 3.38
N GLU A 69 -6.66 6.32 4.33
CA GLU A 69 -6.48 5.10 5.11
C GLU A 69 -6.58 3.83 4.24
N PHE A 70 -7.44 3.82 3.23
CA PHE A 70 -7.59 2.70 2.31
C PHE A 70 -6.45 2.61 1.31
N GLU A 71 -5.98 3.74 0.77
CA GLU A 71 -4.79 3.75 -0.09
C GLU A 71 -3.59 3.15 0.64
N LEU A 72 -3.32 3.62 1.86
CA LEU A 72 -2.22 3.12 2.67
C LEU A 72 -2.38 1.64 3.01
N ALA A 73 -3.58 1.19 3.37
CA ALA A 73 -3.87 -0.22 3.65
C ALA A 73 -3.58 -1.12 2.44
N ILE A 74 -4.04 -0.73 1.24
CA ILE A 74 -3.80 -1.46 0.00
C ILE A 74 -2.30 -1.53 -0.30
N VAL A 75 -1.58 -0.41 -0.19
CA VAL A 75 -0.12 -0.38 -0.45
C VAL A 75 0.64 -1.26 0.54
N ILE A 76 0.31 -1.19 1.83
CA ILE A 76 0.93 -2.04 2.86
C ILE A 76 0.64 -3.51 2.57
N PHE A 77 -0.59 -3.86 2.21
CA PHE A 77 -0.97 -5.24 1.91
C PHE A 77 -0.22 -5.80 0.69
N ILE A 78 -0.13 -5.03 -0.39
CA ILE A 78 0.64 -5.38 -1.60
C ILE A 78 2.12 -5.58 -1.25
N TYR A 79 2.70 -4.65 -0.50
CA TYR A 79 4.10 -4.74 -0.07
C TYR A 79 4.36 -5.96 0.82
N ALA A 80 3.47 -6.22 1.77
CA ALA A 80 3.60 -7.33 2.71
C ALA A 80 3.43 -8.70 2.03
N THR A 81 2.52 -8.80 1.07
CA THR A 81 2.27 -10.04 0.30
C THR A 81 3.40 -10.32 -0.69
N LEU A 82 3.73 -9.36 -1.55
CA LEU A 82 4.67 -9.60 -2.64
C LEU A 82 6.12 -9.43 -2.20
N PHE A 83 6.48 -8.27 -1.65
CA PHE A 83 7.89 -8.02 -1.36
C PHE A 83 8.34 -8.77 -0.10
N LEU A 84 7.64 -8.61 1.02
CA LEU A 84 8.02 -9.31 2.25
C LEU A 84 7.73 -10.82 2.16
N GLY A 85 6.52 -11.18 1.70
CA GLY A 85 6.09 -12.57 1.57
C GLY A 85 6.95 -13.36 0.58
N GLU A 86 6.90 -13.00 -0.70
CA GLU A 86 7.59 -13.72 -1.77
C GLU A 86 9.10 -13.42 -1.77
N SER A 87 9.49 -12.15 -1.96
CA SER A 87 10.91 -11.81 -2.15
C SER A 87 11.77 -11.97 -0.90
N GLN A 88 11.24 -11.64 0.30
CA GLN A 88 11.99 -11.78 1.56
C GLN A 88 11.68 -13.11 2.27
N GLY A 89 10.80 -13.94 1.72
CA GLY A 89 10.49 -15.28 2.25
C GLY A 89 9.72 -15.25 3.58
N TYR A 90 8.89 -14.24 3.85
CA TYR A 90 8.18 -14.16 5.13
C TYR A 90 7.15 -15.28 5.30
N TYR A 91 6.62 -15.85 4.21
CA TYR A 91 5.75 -17.02 4.26
C TYR A 91 6.40 -18.25 4.92
N THR A 92 7.72 -18.38 4.82
CA THR A 92 8.46 -19.50 5.41
C THR A 92 9.11 -19.12 6.73
N LYS A 93 9.55 -17.87 6.89
CA LYS A 93 10.22 -17.37 8.09
C LYS A 93 9.27 -17.12 9.26
N PHE A 94 8.04 -16.70 9.00
CA PHE A 94 7.07 -16.33 10.02
C PHE A 94 5.80 -17.16 9.85
N TRP A 95 5.60 -18.15 10.73
CA TRP A 95 4.49 -19.12 10.65
C TRP A 95 3.09 -18.51 10.54
N GLY A 96 2.86 -17.35 11.14
CA GLY A 96 1.58 -16.64 11.14
C GLY A 96 1.42 -15.60 10.03
N TRP A 97 2.41 -15.44 9.13
CA TRP A 97 2.41 -14.36 8.13
C TRP A 97 1.17 -14.41 7.24
N ASP A 98 0.87 -15.60 6.72
CA ASP A 98 -0.30 -15.82 5.86
C ASP A 98 -1.62 -15.52 6.59
N LEU A 99 -1.73 -15.95 7.85
CA LEU A 99 -2.91 -15.69 8.68
C LEU A 99 -3.12 -14.18 8.91
N ILE A 100 -2.05 -13.42 9.17
CA ILE A 100 -2.11 -11.97 9.36
C ILE A 100 -2.58 -11.27 8.09
N LEU A 101 -2.06 -11.66 6.93
CA LEU A 101 -2.47 -11.09 5.64
C LEU A 101 -3.95 -11.39 5.37
N HIS A 102 -4.39 -12.63 5.57
CA HIS A 102 -5.79 -13.00 5.37
C HIS A 102 -6.73 -12.27 6.33
N ALA A 103 -6.37 -12.18 7.62
CA ALA A 103 -7.13 -11.42 8.60
C ALA A 103 -7.22 -9.93 8.24
N GLY A 104 -6.11 -9.32 7.82
CA GLY A 104 -6.07 -7.92 7.36
C GLY A 104 -7.03 -7.66 6.20
N SER A 105 -7.00 -8.52 5.18
CA SER A 105 -7.91 -8.41 4.03
C SER A 105 -9.39 -8.61 4.42
N ALA A 106 -9.67 -9.43 5.44
CA ALA A 106 -11.03 -9.65 5.93
C ALA A 106 -11.56 -8.42 6.67
N ILE A 107 -10.71 -7.78 7.48
CA ILE A 107 -11.05 -6.52 8.16
C ILE A 107 -11.33 -5.41 7.14
N GLU A 108 -10.48 -5.28 6.12
CA GLU A 108 -10.68 -4.31 5.03
C GLU A 108 -12.04 -4.51 4.35
N ARG A 109 -12.40 -5.76 4.01
CA ARG A 109 -13.69 -6.10 3.42
C ARG A 109 -14.87 -5.71 4.33
N VAL A 110 -14.76 -5.94 5.63
CA VAL A 110 -15.80 -5.56 6.60
C VAL A 110 -15.95 -4.04 6.68
N LEU A 111 -14.85 -3.29 6.75
CA LEU A 111 -14.87 -1.83 6.80
C LEU A 111 -15.56 -1.24 5.56
N LEU A 112 -15.20 -1.71 4.36
CA LEU A 112 -15.85 -1.32 3.10
C LEU A 112 -17.36 -1.63 3.08
N GLY A 113 -17.77 -2.75 3.68
CA GLY A 113 -19.19 -3.12 3.83
C GLY A 113 -19.97 -2.19 4.77
N THR A 114 -19.37 -1.81 5.89
CA THR A 114 -20.02 -0.94 6.89
C THR A 114 -20.22 0.50 6.41
N GLU A 115 -19.27 1.05 5.65
CA GLU A 115 -19.39 2.37 4.99
C GLU A 115 -20.58 2.42 4.01
N LYS A 116 -20.76 1.38 3.20
CA LYS A 116 -21.88 1.29 2.24
C LYS A 116 -23.25 1.26 2.93
N ASN A 117 -23.36 0.61 4.08
CA ASN A 117 -24.63 0.55 4.83
C ASN A 117 -25.01 1.90 5.45
N LYS A 118 -24.03 2.68 5.93
CA LYS A 118 -24.31 4.03 6.46
C LYS A 118 -24.82 4.99 5.39
N ARG A 119 -24.24 4.94 4.17
CA ARG A 119 -24.68 5.79 3.04
C ARG A 119 -26.07 5.46 2.49
N LYS A 120 -26.61 4.26 2.76
CA LYS A 120 -27.97 3.86 2.38
C LYS A 120 -29.04 4.19 3.42
N ALA A 121 -28.63 4.48 4.66
CA ALA A 121 -29.53 4.75 5.78
C ALA A 121 -29.70 6.26 6.08
N ALA A 122 -28.98 7.12 5.36
CA ALA A 122 -29.09 8.59 5.38
C ALA A 122 -29.79 9.07 4.09
#